data_AF-A0AAN5YGK4-F1
#
_entry.id   AF-A0AAN5YGK4-F1
#
_cell.length_a   1.000
_cell.length_b   1.000
_cell.length_c   1.000
_cell.angle_alpha   90.00
_cell.angle_beta   90.00
_cell.angle_gamma   90.00
#
_symmetry.space_group_name_H-M   'P 1'
#
loop_
_entity.id
_entity.type
_entity.pdbx_description
1 polymer ?
#
loop_
_entity_poly.entity_id
_entity_poly.type
_entity_poly.pdbx_seq_one_letter_code
_entity_poly.pdbx_strand_id
1 'polypeptide(L)'
;MAQHLGHEEFFSSLSDLLSKTSQKARGSVFLTQKPLLPINANTNTSEEASSSSSLPPILIRATDGNTNAPNPKTAKDQNQKVAKTSKIKLSTVVAQEDLETFFARYAEVCKAGMTGLKKRDRKKGKAKAKGGASKVTKA
;
A
#
# COMPACT_ATOMS: atom_id res chain seq x y z
N MET A 1 -8.68 7.67 -17.77
CA MET A 1 -7.71 7.11 -16.78
C MET A 1 -7.25 8.25 -15.90
N ALA A 2 -6.94 8.02 -14.62
CA ALA A 2 -6.42 9.09 -13.76
C ALA A 2 -5.04 9.52 -14.28
N GLN A 3 -4.78 10.83 -14.30
CA GLN A 3 -3.49 11.40 -14.66
C GLN A 3 -2.42 10.91 -13.68
N HIS A 4 -1.17 10.79 -14.14
CA HIS A 4 -0.05 10.44 -13.26
C HIS A 4 0.33 11.68 -12.46
N LEU A 5 0.32 11.55 -11.13
CA LEU A 5 0.71 12.59 -10.20
C LEU A 5 2.23 12.55 -9.99
N GLY A 6 2.80 13.68 -9.58
CA GLY A 6 4.17 13.71 -9.06
C GLY A 6 4.28 12.93 -7.74
N HIS A 7 5.50 12.56 -7.34
CA HIS A 7 5.72 11.72 -6.16
C HIS A 7 5.20 12.37 -4.86
N GLU A 8 5.49 13.66 -4.65
CA GLU A 8 5.05 14.40 -3.45
C GLU A 8 3.53 14.56 -3.37
N GLU A 9 2.90 14.83 -4.51
CA GLU A 9 1.45 14.97 -4.61
C GLU A 9 0.75 13.61 -4.40
N PHE A 10 1.36 12.53 -4.90
CA PHE A 10 0.93 11.17 -4.66
C PHE A 10 0.96 10.81 -3.16
N PHE A 11 2.05 11.13 -2.46
CA PHE A 11 2.17 10.85 -1.02
C PHE A 11 1.19 11.67 -0.18
N SER A 12 1.01 12.95 -0.52
CA SER A 12 0.02 13.82 0.15
C SER A 12 -1.39 13.25 0.01
N SER A 13 -1.76 12.89 -1.23
CA SER A 13 -3.06 12.28 -1.53
C SER A 13 -3.23 10.89 -0.87
N LEU A 14 -2.15 10.11 -0.77
CA LEU A 14 -2.16 8.79 -0.14
C LEU A 14 -2.32 8.88 1.38
N SER A 15 -1.67 9.85 2.03
CA SER A 15 -1.85 10.14 3.46
C SER A 15 -3.30 10.51 3.78
N ASP A 16 -3.88 11.39 2.97
CA ASP A 16 -5.29 11.76 3.02
C ASP A 16 -6.22 10.54 2.85
N LEU A 17 -5.88 9.65 1.92
CA LEU A 17 -6.66 8.44 1.66
C LEU A 17 -6.61 7.48 2.85
N LEU A 18 -5.44 7.26 3.44
CA LEU A 18 -5.24 6.38 4.60
C LEU A 18 -5.94 6.94 5.85
N SER A 19 -5.86 8.24 6.10
CA SER A 19 -6.53 8.87 7.24
C SER A 19 -8.06 8.80 7.12
N LYS A 20 -8.61 9.13 5.93
CA LYS A 20 -10.05 9.02 5.66
C LYS A 20 -10.56 7.59 5.83
N THR A 21 -9.84 6.60 5.29
CA THR A 21 -10.23 5.19 5.38
C THR A 21 -10.11 4.63 6.80
N SER A 22 -9.06 5.00 7.53
CA SER A 22 -8.85 4.55 8.92
C SER A 22 -9.85 5.15 9.91
N GLN A 23 -10.25 6.41 9.75
CA GLN A 23 -11.08 7.12 10.73
C GLN A 23 -12.57 7.06 10.43
N LYS A 24 -12.97 7.14 9.14
CA LYS A 24 -14.36 7.45 8.77
C LYS A 24 -15.12 6.26 8.18
N ALA A 25 -14.47 5.50 7.28
CA ALA A 25 -15.15 4.49 6.49
C ALA A 25 -14.92 3.05 6.94
N ARG A 26 -13.85 2.79 7.72
CA ARG A 26 -13.39 1.42 8.03
C ARG A 26 -13.28 0.58 6.75
N GLY A 27 -12.67 1.19 5.73
CA GLY A 27 -12.53 0.64 4.40
C GLY A 27 -11.16 0.02 4.13
N SER A 28 -10.96 -0.46 2.91
CA SER A 28 -9.69 -1.01 2.44
C SER A 28 -9.09 -0.09 1.40
N VAL A 29 -7.78 0.16 1.51
CA VAL A 29 -6.99 0.81 0.46
C VAL A 29 -6.22 -0.27 -0.30
N PHE A 30 -6.39 -0.28 -1.62
CA PHE A 30 -5.70 -1.19 -2.52
C PHE A 30 -4.55 -0.45 -3.20
N LEU A 31 -3.35 -1.01 -3.10
CA LEU A 31 -2.17 -0.54 -3.82
C LEU A 31 -1.73 -1.62 -4.80
N THR A 32 -1.54 -1.26 -6.07
CA THR A 32 -1.07 -2.17 -7.12
C THR A 32 0.20 -1.63 -7.75
N GLN A 33 1.11 -2.54 -8.07
CA GLN A 33 2.40 -2.26 -8.69
C GLN A 33 2.46 -3.08 -9.98
N LYS A 34 2.69 -2.42 -11.12
CA LYS A 34 2.87 -3.10 -12.40
C LYS A 34 4.06 -2.48 -13.15
N PRO A 35 4.94 -3.27 -13.77
CA PRO A 35 5.93 -2.74 -14.69
C PRO A 35 5.24 -1.95 -15.81
N LEU A 36 5.74 -0.75 -16.09
CA LEU A 36 5.28 0.07 -17.21
C LEU A 36 6.07 -0.34 -18.45
N LEU A 37 5.54 -1.32 -19.17
CA LEU A 37 6.09 -1.74 -20.45
C LEU A 37 5.64 -0.76 -21.54
N PRO A 38 6.51 -0.37 -22.47
CA PRO A 38 6.10 0.42 -23.63
C PRO A 38 5.06 -0.36 -24.44
N ILE A 39 4.04 0.35 -24.93
CA ILE A 39 2.83 -0.20 -25.58
C ILE A 39 3.11 -1.13 -26.78
N ASN A 40 4.32 -1.08 -27.34
CA ASN A 40 4.74 -1.92 -28.47
C ASN A 40 5.29 -3.29 -28.06
N ALA A 41 5.40 -3.61 -26.76
CA ALA A 41 5.90 -4.89 -26.26
C ALA A 41 4.84 -6.02 -26.23
N ASN A 42 3.79 -5.92 -27.06
CA ASN A 42 2.74 -6.93 -27.22
C ASN A 42 2.94 -7.78 -28.49
N THR A 43 4.19 -8.01 -28.90
CA THR A 43 4.53 -9.05 -29.87
C THR A 43 5.41 -10.08 -29.17
N ASN A 44 5.08 -11.35 -29.38
CA ASN A 44 5.86 -12.51 -28.98
C ASN A 44 7.24 -12.48 -29.66
N THR A 45 8.14 -11.62 -29.21
CA THR A 45 9.50 -11.51 -29.73
C THR A 45 10.42 -11.38 -28.54
N SER A 46 10.80 -12.56 -28.06
CA SER A 46 12.11 -12.79 -27.47
C SER A 46 13.18 -12.25 -28.42
N GLU A 47 14.21 -11.63 -27.83
CA GLU A 47 15.44 -11.14 -28.45
C GLU A 47 15.35 -9.73 -29.10
N GLU A 48 16.33 -8.87 -28.79
CA GLU A 48 16.55 -7.52 -29.34
C GLU A 48 15.83 -6.32 -28.68
N ALA A 49 15.94 -6.21 -27.35
CA ALA A 49 16.03 -4.89 -26.68
C ALA A 49 17.16 -4.91 -25.64
N SER A 50 18.28 -5.53 -26.02
CA SER A 50 19.50 -5.66 -25.24
C SER A 50 20.42 -4.48 -25.53
N SER A 51 20.04 -3.26 -25.13
CA SER A 51 20.96 -2.10 -25.19
C SER A 51 20.69 -0.99 -24.16
N SER A 52 20.15 -1.35 -23.00
CA SER A 52 20.61 -0.80 -21.72
C SER A 52 20.09 -1.70 -20.60
N SER A 53 20.93 -2.03 -19.62
CA SER A 53 20.63 -2.88 -18.46
C SER A 53 19.64 -2.25 -17.47
N SER A 54 18.70 -1.42 -17.94
CA SER A 54 17.75 -0.66 -17.13
C SER A 54 16.47 -1.47 -16.97
N LEU A 55 16.08 -1.73 -15.72
CA LEU A 55 14.79 -2.32 -15.42
C LEU A 55 13.67 -1.33 -15.82
N PRO A 56 12.48 -1.81 -16.24
CA PRO A 56 11.39 -0.92 -16.61
C PRO A 56 10.88 -0.14 -15.39
N PRO A 57 10.45 1.13 -15.57
CA PRO A 57 9.84 1.89 -14.51
C PRO A 57 8.56 1.21 -14.02
N ILE A 58 8.19 1.44 -12.76
CA ILE A 58 7.01 0.83 -12.15
C ILE A 58 5.86 1.83 -12.08
N LEU A 59 4.67 1.38 -12.45
CA LEU A 59 3.42 2.11 -12.27
C LEU A 59 2.77 1.67 -10.97
N ILE A 60 2.62 2.63 -10.06
CA ILE A 60 1.97 2.42 -8.77
C ILE A 60 0.60 3.07 -8.80
N ARG A 61 -0.43 2.33 -8.37
CA ARG A 61 -1.80 2.82 -8.29
C ARG A 61 -2.37 2.57 -6.91
N ALA A 62 -3.05 3.57 -6.35
CA ALA A 62 -3.76 3.46 -5.08
C ALA A 62 -5.26 3.79 -5.26
N THR A 63 -6.13 3.04 -4.59
CA THR A 63 -7.58 3.27 -4.62
C THR A 63 -8.26 2.82 -3.33
N ASP A 64 -9.35 3.48 -2.96
CA ASP A 64 -10.20 3.13 -1.80
C ASP A 64 -11.17 1.98 -2.07
N GLY A 65 -11.16 1.41 -3.28
CA GLY A 65 -12.03 0.28 -3.64
C GLY A 65 -13.53 0.57 -3.52
N ASN A 66 -13.93 1.85 -3.45
CA ASN A 66 -15.28 2.30 -3.13
C ASN A 66 -15.79 1.85 -1.73
N THR A 67 -14.89 1.57 -0.80
CA THR A 67 -15.23 1.11 0.56
C THR A 67 -15.75 2.22 1.48
N ASN A 68 -15.78 3.47 1.00
CA ASN A 68 -16.41 4.61 1.69
C ASN A 68 -17.95 4.59 1.65
N ALA A 69 -18.57 3.65 0.93
CA ALA A 69 -20.01 3.49 0.97
C ALA A 69 -20.45 2.97 2.35
N PRO A 70 -21.39 3.63 3.06
CA PRO A 70 -21.91 3.13 4.33
C PRO A 70 -22.47 1.73 4.09
N ASN A 71 -21.94 0.75 4.83
CA ASN A 71 -22.24 -0.68 4.76
C ASN A 71 -23.69 -0.94 4.29
N PRO A 72 -23.92 -1.34 3.02
CA PRO A 72 -25.25 -1.73 2.58
C PRO A 72 -25.54 -3.06 3.26
N LYS A 73 -26.35 -3.01 4.33
CA LYS A 73 -26.78 -4.17 5.13
C LYS A 73 -27.57 -5.21 4.30
N THR A 74 -27.77 -4.99 3.01
CA THR A 74 -28.62 -5.77 2.11
C THR A 74 -27.99 -5.84 0.71
N ALA A 75 -27.85 -7.07 0.18
CA ALA A 75 -27.25 -7.35 -1.13
C ALA A 75 -27.96 -6.65 -2.31
N LYS A 76 -29.23 -6.25 -2.16
CA LYS A 76 -30.00 -5.56 -3.21
C LYS A 76 -29.62 -4.08 -3.42
N ASP A 77 -29.08 -3.39 -2.40
CA ASP A 77 -28.68 -1.98 -2.50
C ASP A 77 -27.24 -1.78 -3.01
N GLN A 78 -26.47 -2.88 -3.12
CA GLN A 78 -25.07 -2.86 -3.54
C GLN A 78 -24.93 -2.37 -4.99
N ASN A 79 -25.84 -2.73 -5.89
CA ASN A 79 -25.70 -2.37 -7.31
C ASN A 79 -26.09 -0.92 -7.64
N GLN A 80 -27.01 -0.30 -6.88
CA GLN A 80 -27.50 1.06 -7.21
C GLN A 80 -26.66 2.19 -6.59
N LYS A 81 -26.09 2.01 -5.40
CA LYS A 81 -25.27 3.06 -4.75
C LYS A 81 -23.79 3.02 -5.13
N VAL A 82 -23.26 1.85 -5.54
CA VAL A 82 -21.87 1.70 -6.01
C VAL A 82 -21.61 2.49 -7.31
N ALA A 83 -22.66 2.76 -8.10
CA ALA A 83 -22.56 3.51 -9.35
C ALA A 83 -22.43 5.04 -9.18
N LYS A 84 -22.74 5.62 -8.02
CA LYS A 84 -22.84 7.09 -7.84
C LYS A 84 -21.64 7.75 -7.13
N THR A 85 -20.78 6.99 -6.45
CA THR A 85 -19.57 7.55 -5.83
C THR A 85 -18.34 7.16 -6.64
N SER A 86 -17.74 8.13 -7.32
CA SER A 86 -16.49 7.93 -8.04
C SER A 86 -15.39 7.54 -7.05
N LYS A 87 -14.93 6.29 -7.10
CA LYS A 87 -13.79 5.82 -6.30
C LYS A 87 -12.55 6.67 -6.56
N ILE A 88 -11.80 6.95 -5.50
CA ILE A 88 -10.56 7.71 -5.59
C ILE A 88 -9.51 6.81 -6.26
N LYS A 89 -8.83 7.33 -7.29
CA LYS A 89 -7.77 6.62 -8.01
C LYS A 89 -6.56 7.54 -8.10
N LEU A 90 -5.48 7.15 -7.45
CA LEU A 90 -4.18 7.82 -7.52
C LEU A 90 -3.24 6.96 -8.36
N SER A 91 -2.36 7.58 -9.13
CA SER A 91 -1.30 6.86 -9.81
C SER A 91 -0.04 7.69 -9.96
N THR A 92 1.11 7.04 -9.85
CA THR A 92 2.43 7.64 -10.04
C THR A 92 3.34 6.66 -10.79
N VAL A 93 4.30 7.19 -11.54
CA VAL A 93 5.34 6.40 -12.23
C VAL A 93 6.65 6.61 -11.48
N VAL A 94 7.30 5.51 -11.13
CA VAL A 94 8.55 5.52 -10.36
C VAL A 94 9.64 4.92 -11.24
N ALA A 95 10.70 5.70 -11.46
CA ALA A 95 11.90 5.26 -12.15
C ALA A 95 12.77 4.39 -11.24
N GLN A 96 13.79 3.72 -11.79
CA GLN A 96 14.60 2.77 -11.03
C GLN A 96 15.49 3.50 -10.00
N GLU A 97 16.03 4.65 -10.38
CA GLU A 97 16.87 5.51 -9.56
C GLU A 97 16.18 6.03 -8.30
N ASP A 98 14.87 6.27 -8.39
CA ASP A 98 14.06 6.81 -7.30
C ASP A 98 13.33 5.74 -6.49
N LEU A 99 13.53 4.45 -6.79
CA LEU A 99 12.75 3.37 -6.19
C LEU A 99 12.99 3.28 -4.68
N GLU A 100 14.26 3.34 -4.26
CA GLU A 100 14.63 3.26 -2.84
C GLU A 100 14.10 4.47 -2.05
N THR A 101 14.29 5.68 -2.59
CA THR A 101 13.82 6.93 -1.95
C THR A 101 12.29 6.97 -1.87
N PHE A 102 11.61 6.51 -2.93
CA PHE A 102 10.16 6.40 -2.97
C PHE A 102 9.64 5.44 -1.90
N PHE A 103 10.19 4.22 -1.79
CA PHE A 103 9.70 3.24 -0.83
C PHE A 103 10.05 3.58 0.63
N ALA A 104 11.14 4.31 0.85
CA ALA A 104 11.45 4.87 2.17
C ALA A 104 10.36 5.85 2.62
N ARG A 105 10.01 6.85 1.78
CA ARG A 105 8.92 7.80 2.08
C ARG A 105 7.57 7.10 2.20
N TYR A 106 7.28 6.17 1.30
CA TYR A 106 6.06 5.36 1.35
C TYR A 106 5.90 4.64 2.69
N ALA A 107 6.98 4.03 3.21
CA ALA A 107 6.95 3.34 4.49
C ALA A 107 6.60 4.28 5.66
N GLU A 108 7.09 5.51 5.64
CA GLU A 108 6.77 6.52 6.65
C GLU A 108 5.29 6.92 6.60
N VAL A 109 4.76 7.19 5.41
CA VAL A 109 3.33 7.51 5.20
C VAL A 109 2.46 6.35 5.67
N CYS A 110 2.84 5.12 5.31
CA CYS A 110 2.18 3.89 5.75
C CYS A 110 2.17 3.73 7.27
N LYS A 111 3.30 3.99 7.93
CA LYS A 111 3.43 3.88 9.39
C LYS A 111 2.57 4.91 10.11
N ALA A 112 2.47 6.13 9.58
CA ALA A 112 1.62 7.18 10.11
C ALA A 112 0.13 6.92 9.88
N GLY A 113 -0.24 6.39 8.69
CA GLY A 113 -1.62 6.14 8.30
C GLY A 113 -2.23 4.85 8.88
N MET A 114 -1.44 3.78 9.07
CA MET A 114 -1.93 2.46 9.50
C MET A 114 -1.82 2.23 11.02
N THR A 115 -2.26 3.19 11.81
CA THR A 115 -2.16 3.15 13.29
C THR A 115 -3.25 2.32 13.97
N GLY A 116 -4.32 1.96 13.25
CA GLY A 116 -5.48 1.25 13.78
C GLY A 116 -5.29 -0.25 14.09
N LEU A 117 -4.10 -0.83 13.85
CA LEU A 117 -3.87 -2.27 14.08
C LEU A 117 -3.64 -2.58 15.56
N LYS A 118 -4.15 -3.74 16.03
CA LYS A 118 -3.92 -4.23 17.39
C LYS A 118 -2.41 -4.45 17.61
N LYS A 119 -1.89 -3.92 18.72
CA LYS A 119 -0.50 -4.17 19.14
C LYS A 119 -0.26 -5.66 19.40
N ARG A 120 0.91 -6.16 19.01
CA ARG A 120 1.32 -7.55 19.25
C ARG A 120 1.31 -7.86 20.76
N ASP A 121 0.64 -8.95 21.14
CA ASP A 121 0.64 -9.44 22.51
C ASP A 121 2.04 -9.97 22.90
N ARG A 122 2.78 -9.19 23.70
CA ARG A 122 4.15 -9.52 24.12
C ARG A 122 4.21 -10.49 25.34
N LYS A 123 3.06 -10.99 25.82
CA LYS A 123 2.96 -11.73 27.09
C LYS A 123 3.58 -13.14 27.05
N LYS A 124 3.67 -13.79 25.88
CA LYS A 124 4.29 -15.13 25.75
C LYS A 124 5.82 -15.12 25.60
N GLY A 125 6.44 -13.98 25.27
CA GLY A 125 7.90 -13.90 25.06
C GLY A 125 8.72 -13.62 26.33
N LYS A 126 8.16 -12.92 27.32
CA LYS A 126 8.88 -12.57 28.56
C LYS A 126 8.89 -13.70 29.61
N ALA A 127 8.04 -14.72 29.48
CA ALA A 127 8.02 -15.86 30.39
C ALA A 127 9.24 -16.79 30.23
N LYS A 128 9.90 -16.78 29.07
CA LYS A 128 11.13 -17.58 28.85
C LYS A 128 12.45 -16.83 29.07
N ALA A 129 12.40 -15.52 29.34
CA ALA A 129 13.60 -14.68 29.50
C ALA A 129 13.87 -14.24 30.95
N LYS A 130 13.09 -14.71 31.94
CA LYS A 130 13.27 -14.33 33.36
C LYS A 130 13.37 -15.54 34.33
N GLY A 131 13.77 -16.70 33.83
CA GLY A 131 13.87 -17.95 34.61
C GLY A 131 15.21 -18.68 34.51
N GLY A 132 16.28 -18.00 34.10
CA GLY A 132 17.64 -18.56 34.05
C GLY A 132 18.62 -17.65 34.77
N ALA A 133 19.33 -18.20 35.74
CA ALA A 133 20.39 -17.59 36.57
C ALA A 133 19.93 -16.76 37.79
N SER A 134 19.57 -17.44 38.87
CA SER A 134 19.90 -16.99 40.24
C SER A 134 20.44 -18.18 41.05
N LYS A 135 21.72 -18.43 40.80
CA LYS A 135 22.80 -18.73 41.75
C LYS A 135 22.40 -19.55 43.00
N VAL A 136 22.85 -20.80 43.01
CA VAL A 136 23.14 -21.61 44.20
C VAL A 136 23.96 -20.77 45.19
N THR A 137 23.46 -20.60 46.41
CA THR A 137 24.25 -20.23 47.59
C THR A 137 24.01 -21.23 48.70
N LYS A 138 25.11 -21.92 49.00
CA LYS A 138 25.45 -22.84 50.09
C LYS A 138 24.87 -22.47 51.47
N ALA A 139 24.35 -23.48 52.18
CA ALA A 139 24.58 -23.74 53.60
C ALA A 139 24.56 -25.25 53.79
#